data_AF-A0A8D8DF44-F1
#
_entry.id   AF-A0A8D8DF44-F1
#
_cell.length_a   1.000
_cell.length_b   1.000
_cell.length_c   1.000
_cell.angle_alpha   90.00
_cell.angle_beta   90.00
_cell.angle_gamma   90.00
#
_symmetry.space_group_name_H-M   'P 1'
#
loop_
_entity.id
_entity.type
_entity.pdbx_description
1 polymer ?
#
loop_
_entity_poly.entity_id
_entity_poly.type
_entity_poly.pdbx_seq_one_letter_code
_entity_poly.pdbx_strand_id
1 'polypeptide(L)'
;MEFLQYLGEMSHNPYNPSPDMPMPSAKEQTLMWQQNSYIGDSGIHSGAVTQVPSLSGKGDDDMEDDPLMFDMDQGFSQNFTQDQVDDMNQQLSTTRSQRVRAAMFPETLEEGIEIPSTQFDPQQPTAVQRLSEPSQMLKHAVVNLINYQDDADLATRAIPELIKLLNDEDQVVVSQAAMMVHQLSKKEA
;
A
#
# COMPACT_ATOMS: atom_id res chain seq x y z
N MET A 1 -22.23 -51.38 -31.33
CA MET A 1 -23.55 -51.20 -30.71
C MET A 1 -23.29 -51.06 -29.23
N GLU A 2 -23.10 -49.83 -28.77
CA GLU A 2 -24.20 -48.91 -28.42
C GLU A 2 -24.99 -49.46 -27.21
N PHE A 3 -25.33 -48.74 -26.14
CA PHE A 3 -25.40 -47.30 -25.90
C PHE A 3 -25.85 -47.06 -24.44
N LEU A 4 -25.60 -45.84 -23.95
CA LEU A 4 -26.31 -45.10 -22.88
C LEU A 4 -26.05 -45.47 -21.41
N GLN A 5 -26.00 -44.56 -20.43
CA GLN A 5 -26.03 -43.09 -20.36
C GLN A 5 -25.89 -42.66 -18.88
N TYR A 6 -25.04 -41.64 -18.63
CA TYR A 6 -25.11 -40.53 -17.65
C TYR A 6 -25.58 -40.65 -16.19
N LEU A 7 -25.01 -39.72 -15.39
CA LEU A 7 -25.28 -39.24 -14.01
C LEU A 7 -24.34 -39.87 -12.95
N GLY A 8 -23.46 -39.15 -12.25
CA GLY A 8 -23.18 -37.72 -12.12
C GLY A 8 -22.02 -37.52 -11.11
N GLU A 9 -21.61 -36.26 -10.95
CA GLU A 9 -20.63 -35.73 -9.97
C GLU A 9 -19.16 -35.61 -10.41
N MET A 10 -18.91 -34.55 -11.19
CA MET A 10 -17.66 -33.79 -11.10
C MET A 10 -17.70 -32.94 -9.82
N SER A 11 -16.91 -33.32 -8.82
CA SER A 11 -16.39 -32.39 -7.81
C SER A 11 -15.02 -32.91 -7.36
N HIS A 12 -13.95 -32.34 -7.91
CA HIS A 12 -12.62 -32.42 -7.30
C HIS A 12 -12.22 -31.00 -6.95
N ASN A 13 -12.46 -30.68 -5.68
CA ASN A 13 -12.14 -29.42 -5.03
C ASN A 13 -10.62 -29.41 -4.74
N PRO A 14 -9.80 -28.53 -5.35
CA PRO A 14 -8.35 -28.57 -5.16
C PRO A 14 -7.86 -27.91 -3.87
N TYR A 15 -8.75 -27.60 -2.92
CA TYR A 15 -8.39 -27.03 -1.63
C TYR A 15 -8.86 -27.93 -0.50
N ASN A 16 -8.01 -28.88 -0.12
CA ASN A 16 -8.01 -29.47 1.21
C ASN A 16 -6.62 -29.21 1.81
N PRO A 17 -6.46 -28.26 2.75
CA PRO A 17 -5.18 -28.06 3.41
C PRO A 17 -4.99 -29.20 4.42
N SER A 18 -3.97 -30.03 4.21
CA SER A 18 -3.53 -31.02 5.20
C SER A 18 -3.11 -30.32 6.50
N PRO A 19 -3.53 -30.80 7.68
CA PRO A 19 -3.25 -30.14 8.95
C PRO A 19 -1.96 -30.67 9.56
N ASP A 20 -0.79 -30.39 8.97
CA ASP A 20 0.50 -30.66 9.65
C ASP A 20 1.73 -30.04 8.96
N MET A 21 1.72 -28.73 8.72
CA MET A 21 2.98 -28.02 8.45
C MET A 21 3.30 -27.03 9.59
N PRO A 22 4.51 -27.10 10.19
CA PRO A 22 4.92 -26.15 11.21
C PRO A 22 4.96 -24.76 10.59
N MET A 23 4.17 -23.85 11.16
CA MET A 23 4.19 -22.43 10.78
C MET A 23 5.57 -21.84 11.11
N PRO A 24 6.28 -21.24 10.14
CA PRO A 24 7.61 -20.67 10.39
C PRO A 24 7.52 -19.50 11.39
N SER A 25 8.53 -19.36 12.24
CA SER A 25 8.58 -18.26 13.22
C SER A 25 8.57 -16.90 12.53
N ALA A 26 8.11 -15.83 13.20
CA ALA A 26 8.06 -14.49 12.59
C ALA A 26 9.42 -14.04 12.02
N LYS A 27 10.51 -14.40 12.69
CA LYS A 27 11.89 -14.12 12.24
C LYS A 27 12.24 -14.90 10.97
N GLU A 28 11.80 -16.15 10.89
CA GLU A 28 12.00 -17.02 9.74
C GLU A 28 11.17 -16.58 8.54
N GLN A 29 9.94 -16.09 8.79
CA GLN A 29 9.11 -15.41 7.81
C GLN A 29 9.80 -14.15 7.26
N THR A 30 10.36 -13.29 8.11
CA THR A 30 11.11 -12.11 7.62
C THR A 30 12.34 -12.50 6.80
N LEU A 31 13.06 -13.56 7.17
CA LEU A 31 14.20 -14.06 6.40
C LEU A 31 13.79 -14.61 5.04
N MET A 32 12.68 -15.32 4.92
CA MET A 32 12.19 -15.79 3.62
C MET A 32 11.73 -14.64 2.71
N TRP A 33 11.15 -13.55 3.24
CA TRP A 33 10.88 -12.34 2.44
C TRP A 33 12.17 -11.66 1.94
N GLN A 34 13.23 -11.62 2.76
CA GLN A 34 14.54 -11.13 2.33
C GLN A 34 15.22 -12.07 1.31
N GLN A 35 15.14 -13.38 1.51
CA GLN A 35 15.80 -14.38 0.66
C GLN A 35 15.08 -14.55 -0.68
N ASN A 36 13.74 -14.53 -0.71
CA ASN A 36 12.96 -14.52 -1.94
C ASN A 36 13.12 -13.23 -2.76
N SER A 37 13.62 -12.15 -2.16
CA SER A 37 13.92 -10.92 -2.91
C SER A 37 15.19 -11.04 -3.77
N TYR A 38 16.04 -12.06 -3.56
CA TYR A 38 17.36 -12.15 -4.23
C TYR A 38 17.70 -13.48 -4.93
N ILE A 39 16.96 -14.58 -4.73
CA ILE A 39 17.29 -15.90 -5.32
C ILE A 39 16.13 -16.53 -6.13
N GLY A 40 15.11 -15.74 -6.47
CA GLY A 40 14.04 -16.16 -7.38
C GLY A 40 13.97 -15.19 -8.53
N ASP A 41 14.42 -15.64 -9.70
CA ASP A 41 14.22 -15.05 -11.02
C ASP A 41 12.89 -14.28 -11.10
N SER A 42 12.97 -12.99 -10.79
CA SER A 42 11.85 -12.09 -10.95
C SER A 42 11.77 -11.85 -12.44
N GLY A 43 10.92 -12.62 -13.12
CA GLY A 43 10.55 -12.49 -14.54
C GLY A 43 9.93 -11.14 -14.93
N ILE A 44 10.25 -10.10 -14.20
CA ILE A 44 10.17 -8.70 -14.58
C ILE A 44 11.55 -8.29 -15.09
N HIS A 45 11.76 -8.48 -16.40
CA HIS A 45 12.80 -7.78 -17.13
C HIS A 45 12.65 -6.28 -16.86
N SER A 46 13.48 -5.74 -15.96
CA SER A 46 13.49 -4.34 -15.55
C SER A 46 14.05 -3.40 -16.64
N GLY A 47 13.97 -3.82 -17.91
CA GLY A 47 14.21 -3.02 -19.11
C GLY A 47 12.97 -2.84 -19.98
N ALA A 48 11.82 -3.41 -19.61
CA ALA A 48 10.57 -3.16 -20.31
C ALA A 48 9.95 -1.85 -19.81
N VAL A 49 9.95 -0.83 -20.67
CA VAL A 49 9.04 0.32 -20.58
C VAL A 49 7.66 -0.20 -20.20
N THR A 50 7.06 0.30 -19.12
CA THR A 50 5.65 0.04 -18.81
C THR A 50 4.80 0.74 -19.87
N GLN A 51 4.68 0.12 -21.04
CA GLN A 51 3.61 0.44 -21.97
C GLN A 51 2.32 -0.02 -21.31
N VAL A 52 1.45 0.96 -21.06
CA VAL A 52 0.04 0.71 -20.74
C VAL A 52 -0.55 -0.22 -21.81
N PRO A 53 -1.43 -1.19 -21.46
CA PRO A 53 -2.01 -2.06 -22.45
C PRO A 53 -2.99 -1.25 -23.29
N SER A 54 -2.55 -0.82 -24.49
CA SER A 54 -3.50 -0.46 -25.54
C SER A 54 -4.27 -1.73 -25.88
N LEU A 55 -5.61 -1.63 -25.86
CA LEU A 55 -6.52 -2.66 -26.35
C LEU A 55 -6.23 -2.93 -27.83
N SER A 56 -5.23 -3.76 -28.12
CA SER A 56 -5.08 -4.43 -29.40
C SER A 56 -6.06 -5.60 -29.37
N GLY A 57 -7.32 -5.29 -29.67
CA GLY A 57 -8.30 -6.28 -30.08
C GLY A 57 -7.80 -6.88 -31.38
N LYS A 58 -7.25 -8.09 -31.29
CA LYS A 58 -6.94 -8.93 -32.43
C LYS A 58 -8.27 -9.32 -33.09
N GLY A 59 -8.69 -8.52 -34.06
CA GLY A 59 -9.78 -8.85 -34.97
C GLY A 59 -9.23 -9.75 -36.05
N ASP A 60 -9.71 -10.99 -36.07
CA ASP A 60 -9.68 -11.81 -37.27
C ASP A 60 -10.42 -11.07 -38.39
N ASP A 61 -9.92 -11.31 -39.60
CA ASP A 61 -10.32 -10.70 -40.85
C ASP A 61 -11.83 -10.83 -41.15
N ASP A 62 -12.31 -9.90 -41.98
CA ASP A 62 -13.55 -9.90 -42.77
C ASP A 62 -14.87 -9.45 -42.08
N MET A 63 -15.18 -8.16 -42.22
CA MET A 63 -16.50 -7.59 -42.62
C MET A 63 -16.41 -6.05 -42.52
N GLU A 64 -16.13 -5.38 -43.64
CA GLU A 64 -17.10 -4.59 -44.42
C GLU A 64 -17.63 -3.32 -43.72
N ASP A 65 -17.16 -2.18 -44.26
CA ASP A 65 -17.78 -0.85 -44.29
C ASP A 65 -18.87 -0.54 -43.24
N ASP A 66 -18.48 0.11 -42.14
CA ASP A 66 -19.38 1.03 -41.45
C ASP A 66 -18.62 2.32 -41.04
N PRO A 67 -19.01 3.50 -41.56
CA PRO A 67 -18.32 4.76 -41.33
C PRO A 67 -18.71 5.34 -39.96
N LEU A 68 -18.30 4.66 -38.89
CA LEU A 68 -18.28 5.21 -37.54
C LEU A 68 -16.83 5.52 -37.15
N MET A 69 -16.16 6.33 -37.98
CA MET A 69 -15.04 7.14 -37.53
C MET A 69 -15.57 8.04 -36.41
N PHE A 70 -15.42 7.58 -35.17
CA PHE A 70 -15.58 8.41 -34.00
C PHE A 70 -14.70 9.64 -34.21
N ASP A 71 -15.37 10.79 -34.30
CA ASP A 71 -14.83 12.15 -34.44
C ASP A 71 -13.85 12.46 -33.29
N MET A 72 -12.65 11.89 -33.38
CA MET A 72 -11.50 12.15 -32.52
C MET A 72 -10.63 13.26 -33.12
N ASP A 73 -11.21 14.15 -33.94
CA ASP A 73 -10.48 15.25 -34.61
C ASP A 73 -10.76 16.64 -33.99
N GLN A 74 -11.67 16.77 -33.02
CA GLN A 74 -11.91 18.04 -32.34
C GLN A 74 -11.32 18.09 -30.92
N GLY A 75 -10.04 18.45 -30.82
CA GLY A 75 -9.58 19.24 -29.66
C GLY A 75 -8.22 18.92 -29.04
N PHE A 76 -7.54 17.83 -29.40
CA PHE A 76 -6.25 17.45 -28.79
C PHE A 76 -5.15 17.22 -29.83
N SER A 77 -4.90 18.19 -30.71
CA SER A 77 -3.64 18.26 -31.47
C SER A 77 -2.51 18.77 -30.56
N GLN A 78 -1.98 17.91 -29.69
CA GLN A 78 -0.57 17.97 -29.35
C GLN A 78 0.08 16.73 -29.93
N ASN A 79 0.60 16.85 -31.16
CA ASN A 79 1.41 15.84 -31.83
C ASN A 79 2.77 15.74 -31.11
N PHE A 80 2.77 15.22 -29.88
CA PHE A 80 4.02 14.88 -29.21
C PHE A 80 4.74 13.83 -30.06
N THR A 81 5.99 14.13 -30.38
CA THR A 81 6.87 13.13 -31.02
C THR A 81 7.19 12.02 -30.01
N GLN A 82 7.44 10.80 -30.48
CA GLN A 82 7.79 9.67 -29.61
C GLN A 82 8.96 10.03 -28.67
N ASP A 83 9.98 10.71 -29.22
CA ASP A 83 11.14 11.20 -28.46
C ASP A 83 10.73 12.18 -27.33
N GLN A 84 9.77 13.07 -27.57
CA GLN A 84 9.27 14.00 -26.53
C GLN A 84 8.53 13.27 -25.40
N VAL A 85 7.77 12.23 -25.73
CA VAL A 85 7.08 11.41 -24.72
C VAL A 85 8.09 10.65 -23.86
N ASP A 86 9.13 10.11 -24.50
CA ASP A 86 10.19 9.36 -23.82
C ASP A 86 11.02 10.27 -22.89
N ASP A 87 11.33 11.50 -23.33
CA ASP A 87 12.00 12.51 -22.51
C ASP A 87 11.14 12.93 -21.30
N MET A 88 9.84 13.16 -21.51
CA MET A 88 8.90 13.46 -20.42
C MET A 88 8.85 12.32 -19.40
N ASN A 89 8.80 11.07 -19.88
CA ASN A 89 8.75 9.91 -19.03
C ASN A 89 10.06 9.74 -18.23
N GLN A 90 11.22 10.06 -18.81
CA GLN A 90 12.50 10.10 -18.09
C GLN A 90 12.51 11.12 -16.94
N GLN A 91 11.99 12.33 -17.18
CA GLN A 91 11.90 13.35 -16.13
C GLN A 91 10.95 12.93 -14.99
N LEU A 92 9.81 12.34 -15.35
CA LEU A 92 8.84 11.84 -14.37
C LEU A 92 9.37 10.66 -13.56
N SER A 93 10.08 9.73 -14.20
CA SER A 93 10.67 8.58 -13.51
C SER A 93 11.77 9.02 -12.54
N THR A 94 12.60 9.99 -12.92
CA THR A 94 13.64 10.56 -12.04
C THR A 94 13.07 11.17 -10.76
N THR A 95 11.91 11.83 -10.85
CA THR A 95 11.28 12.57 -9.74
C THR A 95 10.17 11.78 -9.03
N ARG A 96 9.89 10.55 -9.47
CA ARG A 96 8.81 9.70 -8.93
C ARG A 96 8.98 9.39 -7.45
N SER A 97 10.19 8.99 -7.05
CA SER A 97 10.49 8.63 -5.66
C SER A 97 10.30 9.82 -4.71
N GLN A 98 10.70 11.02 -5.15
CA GLN A 98 10.50 12.26 -4.40
C GLN A 98 9.02 12.57 -4.22
N ARG A 99 8.20 12.46 -5.28
CA ARG A 99 6.74 12.65 -5.18
C ARG A 99 6.09 11.66 -4.22
N VAL A 100 6.46 10.38 -4.29
CA VAL A 100 5.91 9.34 -3.40
C VAL A 100 6.36 9.57 -1.96
N ARG A 101 7.64 9.92 -1.75
CA ARG A 101 8.19 10.25 -0.44
C ARG A 101 7.49 11.47 0.16
N ALA A 102 7.25 12.52 -0.61
CA ALA A 102 6.52 13.71 -0.15
C ALA A 102 5.11 13.39 0.35
N ALA A 103 4.45 12.44 -0.31
CA ALA A 103 3.10 12.04 0.06
C ALA A 103 3.06 11.14 1.31
N MET A 104 3.98 10.19 1.45
CA MET A 104 3.95 9.18 2.54
C MET A 104 4.82 9.53 3.75
N PHE A 105 5.95 10.20 3.52
CA PHE A 105 6.99 10.52 4.50
C PHE A 105 7.42 11.99 4.39
N PRO A 106 6.49 12.96 4.52
CA PRO A 106 6.81 14.37 4.41
C PRO A 106 7.90 14.82 5.40
N GLU A 107 8.01 14.16 6.56
CA GLU A 107 9.03 14.44 7.57
C GLU A 107 10.46 14.05 7.15
N THR A 108 10.62 13.32 6.05
CA THR A 108 11.94 12.90 5.52
C THR A 108 12.45 13.81 4.41
N LEU A 109 11.69 14.86 4.08
CA LEU A 109 12.10 15.85 3.10
C LEU A 109 12.87 16.99 3.76
N GLU A 110 13.92 17.43 3.09
CA GLU A 110 14.63 18.66 3.45
C GLU A 110 13.79 19.87 3.05
N GLU A 111 13.75 20.90 3.91
CA GLU A 111 13.03 22.13 3.62
C GLU A 111 13.61 22.80 2.36
N GLY A 112 12.75 23.12 1.38
CA GLY A 112 13.14 23.83 0.16
C GLY A 112 13.39 22.95 -1.07
N ILE A 113 13.19 21.63 -1.01
CA ILE A 113 13.21 20.79 -2.23
C ILE A 113 11.96 21.08 -3.07
N GLU A 114 12.15 21.60 -4.29
CA GLU A 114 11.08 21.70 -5.27
C GLU A 114 10.81 20.34 -5.91
N ILE A 115 9.59 19.83 -5.73
CA ILE A 115 9.16 18.56 -6.30
C ILE A 115 8.27 18.87 -7.51
N PRO A 116 8.68 18.48 -8.74
CA PRO A 116 7.90 18.75 -9.94
C PRO A 116 6.50 18.13 -9.85
N SER A 117 5.48 18.96 -10.03
CA SER A 117 4.08 18.54 -10.02
C SER A 117 3.72 17.82 -11.31
N THR A 118 2.88 16.79 -11.20
CA THR A 118 2.27 16.09 -12.34
C THR A 118 0.82 16.49 -12.55
N GLN A 119 0.41 17.62 -11.97
CA GLN A 119 -0.96 18.12 -12.04
C GLN A 119 -1.17 18.84 -13.38
N PHE A 120 -2.11 18.34 -14.17
CA PHE A 120 -2.49 18.94 -15.45
C PHE A 120 -3.60 19.99 -15.29
N ASP A 121 -4.59 19.71 -14.43
CA ASP A 121 -5.69 20.62 -14.10
C ASP A 121 -5.59 21.05 -12.62
N PRO A 122 -5.45 22.35 -12.33
CA PRO A 122 -5.43 22.87 -10.95
C PRO A 122 -6.66 22.47 -10.11
N GLN A 123 -7.80 22.21 -10.74
CA GLN A 123 -9.03 21.81 -10.04
C GLN A 123 -9.05 20.32 -9.68
N GLN A 124 -8.19 19.50 -10.29
CA GLN A 124 -8.15 18.06 -10.05
C GLN A 124 -6.86 17.62 -9.35
N PRO A 125 -6.95 17.07 -8.13
CA PRO A 125 -5.79 16.53 -7.45
C PRO A 125 -5.29 15.26 -8.14
N THR A 126 -3.99 15.10 -8.19
CA THR A 126 -3.33 13.87 -8.66
C THR A 126 -3.63 12.69 -7.75
N ALA A 127 -3.49 11.46 -8.24
CA ALA A 127 -3.65 10.26 -7.43
C ALA A 127 -2.71 10.26 -6.19
N VAL A 128 -1.48 10.77 -6.33
CA VAL A 128 -0.51 10.88 -5.23
C VAL A 128 -1.01 11.85 -4.15
N GLN A 129 -1.59 13.00 -4.54
CA GLN A 129 -2.18 13.95 -3.61
C GLN A 129 -3.43 13.41 -2.91
N ARG A 130 -4.29 12.65 -3.62
CA ARG A 130 -5.48 12.04 -2.99
C ARG A 130 -5.12 10.93 -2.00
N LEU A 131 -4.02 10.22 -2.25
CA LEU A 131 -3.60 9.08 -1.44
C LEU A 131 -2.64 9.47 -0.31
N SER A 132 -2.11 10.69 -0.28
CA SER A 132 -1.14 11.11 0.74
C SER A 132 -1.70 10.95 2.16
N GLU A 133 -2.83 11.58 2.47
CA GLU A 133 -3.46 11.53 3.79
C GLU A 133 -3.82 10.10 4.23
N PRO A 134 -4.58 9.28 3.47
CA PRO A 134 -4.90 7.92 3.91
C PRO A 134 -3.66 7.03 4.05
N SER A 135 -2.62 7.27 3.25
CA SER A 135 -1.36 6.53 3.38
C SER A 135 -0.56 6.93 4.62
N GLN A 136 -0.58 8.21 5.00
CA GLN A 136 0.01 8.68 6.25
C GLN A 136 -0.76 8.14 7.45
N MET A 137 -2.10 8.13 7.42
CA MET A 137 -2.90 7.54 8.49
C MET A 137 -2.57 6.05 8.67
N LEU A 138 -2.44 5.29 7.57
CA LEU A 138 -2.04 3.89 7.62
C LEU A 138 -0.63 3.72 8.23
N LYS A 139 0.33 4.55 7.81
CA LYS A 139 1.68 4.56 8.39
C LYS A 139 1.63 4.80 9.90
N HIS A 140 0.92 5.84 10.35
CA HIS A 140 0.79 6.14 11.78
C HIS A 140 0.15 4.99 12.56
N ALA A 141 -0.94 4.42 12.06
CA ALA A 141 -1.61 3.28 12.70
C ALA A 141 -0.68 2.06 12.83
N VAL A 142 0.11 1.77 11.79
CA VAL A 142 1.10 0.67 11.82
C VAL A 142 2.22 0.96 12.81
N VAL A 143 2.73 2.19 12.86
CA VAL A 143 3.75 2.60 13.82
C VAL A 143 3.23 2.48 15.26
N ASN A 144 2.01 2.94 15.52
CA ASN A 144 1.36 2.80 16.83
C ASN A 144 1.22 1.33 17.20
N LEU A 145 0.75 0.48 16.28
CA LEU A 145 0.64 -0.96 16.53
C LEU A 145 2.00 -1.60 16.87
N ILE A 146 3.08 -1.22 16.17
CA ILE A 146 4.43 -1.73 16.45
C ILE A 146 4.88 -1.30 17.85
N ASN A 147 4.63 -0.04 18.22
CA ASN A 147 5.03 0.51 19.51
C ASN A 147 4.07 0.13 20.66
N TYR A 148 2.88 -0.37 20.35
CA TYR A 148 1.85 -0.72 21.33
C TYR A 148 2.34 -1.79 22.32
N GLN A 149 3.22 -2.69 21.87
CA GLN A 149 3.77 -3.73 22.74
C GLN A 149 4.53 -3.15 23.94
N ASP A 150 5.30 -2.08 23.74
CA ASP A 150 6.07 -1.44 24.81
C ASP A 150 5.17 -0.67 25.79
N ASP A 151 4.18 0.08 25.28
CA ASP A 151 3.23 0.81 26.12
C ASP A 151 2.30 -0.15 26.90
N ALA A 152 1.88 -1.27 26.30
CA ALA A 152 1.07 -2.30 26.97
C ALA A 152 1.83 -3.01 28.10
N ASP A 153 3.10 -3.36 27.86
CA ASP A 153 3.96 -3.95 28.89
C ASP A 153 4.28 -2.95 30.02
N LEU A 154 4.51 -1.68 29.67
CA LEU A 154 4.69 -0.60 30.65
C LEU A 154 3.44 -0.42 31.51
N ALA A 155 2.25 -0.38 30.91
CA ALA A 155 0.99 -0.24 31.62
C ALA A 155 0.74 -1.44 32.55
N THR A 156 1.01 -2.66 32.08
CA THR A 156 0.85 -3.89 32.89
C THR A 156 1.73 -3.87 34.15
N ARG A 157 2.91 -3.23 34.10
CA ARG A 157 3.79 -3.06 35.26
C ARG A 157 3.42 -1.86 36.14
N ALA A 158 2.99 -0.75 35.53
CA ALA A 158 2.72 0.51 36.23
C ALA A 158 1.36 0.54 36.94
N ILE A 159 0.32 -0.08 36.36
CA ILE A 159 -1.04 -0.09 36.93
C ILE A 159 -1.07 -0.68 38.35
N PRO A 160 -0.43 -1.82 38.66
CA PRO A 160 -0.40 -2.35 40.02
C PRO A 160 0.22 -1.38 41.04
N GLU A 161 1.27 -0.66 40.67
CA GLU A 161 1.90 0.34 41.55
C GLU A 161 1.00 1.57 41.73
N LEU A 162 0.35 2.05 40.67
CA LEU A 162 -0.62 3.15 40.76
C LEU A 162 -1.82 2.79 41.65
N ILE A 163 -2.29 1.55 41.61
CA ILE A 163 -3.33 1.06 42.52
C ILE A 163 -2.86 1.13 43.99
N LYS A 164 -1.59 0.78 44.27
CA LYS A 164 -1.04 0.90 45.63
C LYS A 164 -0.99 2.36 46.08
N LEU A 165 -0.48 3.26 45.23
CA LEU A 165 -0.36 4.69 45.53
C LEU A 165 -1.73 5.38 45.71
N LEU A 166 -2.77 4.91 45.03
CA LEU A 166 -4.14 5.40 45.23
C LEU A 166 -4.74 4.99 46.58
N ASN A 167 -4.22 3.94 47.21
CA ASN A 167 -4.63 3.49 48.54
C ASN A 167 -3.70 4.01 49.65
N ASP A 168 -2.82 4.97 49.34
CA ASP A 168 -1.87 5.53 50.32
C ASP A 168 -2.57 6.39 51.39
N GLU A 169 -1.96 6.50 52.56
CA GLU A 169 -2.47 7.34 53.66
C GLU A 169 -2.27 8.84 53.35
N ASP A 170 -1.23 9.19 52.58
CA ASP A 170 -0.93 10.56 52.18
C ASP A 170 -1.78 11.01 50.98
N GLN A 171 -2.67 11.98 51.21
CA GLN A 171 -3.54 12.56 50.19
C GLN A 171 -2.78 13.23 49.04
N VAL A 172 -1.54 13.70 49.25
CA VAL A 172 -0.70 14.24 48.18
C VAL A 172 -0.27 13.13 47.22
N VAL A 173 0.11 11.96 47.75
CA VAL A 173 0.48 10.78 46.96
C VAL A 173 -0.72 10.27 46.16
N VAL A 174 -1.90 10.19 46.79
CA VAL A 174 -3.14 9.82 46.11
C VAL A 174 -3.48 10.79 44.99
N SER A 175 -3.35 12.10 45.22
CA SER A 175 -3.61 13.13 44.20
C SER A 175 -2.67 12.99 42.99
N GLN A 176 -1.38 12.75 43.22
CA GLN A 176 -0.40 12.54 42.15
C GLN A 176 -0.69 11.25 41.37
N ALA A 177 -1.02 10.16 42.08
CA ALA A 177 -1.40 8.90 41.45
C ALA A 177 -2.64 9.04 40.56
N ALA A 178 -3.67 9.78 41.02
CA ALA A 178 -4.87 10.07 40.24
C ALA A 178 -4.55 10.86 38.96
N MET A 179 -3.63 11.84 39.02
CA MET A 179 -3.17 12.57 37.84
C MET A 179 -2.46 11.66 36.83
N MET A 180 -1.60 10.75 37.31
CA MET A 180 -0.89 9.79 36.46
C MET A 180 -1.83 8.80 35.79
N VAL A 181 -2.83 8.27 36.51
CA VAL A 181 -3.87 7.40 35.94
C VAL A 181 -4.70 8.14 34.89
N HIS A 182 -5.07 9.39 35.15
CA HIS A 182 -5.78 10.22 34.17
C HIS A 182 -4.95 10.44 32.90
N GLN A 183 -3.64 10.68 33.03
CA GLN A 183 -2.74 10.78 31.88
C GLN A 183 -2.65 9.47 31.09
N LEU A 184 -2.54 8.33 31.77
CA LEU A 184 -2.53 7.01 31.13
C LEU A 184 -3.83 6.72 30.38
N SER A 185 -4.99 7.13 30.92
CA SER A 185 -6.29 6.94 30.27
C SER A 185 -6.48 7.72 28.96
N LYS A 186 -5.67 8.75 28.73
CA LYS A 186 -5.71 9.62 27.53
C LYS A 186 -4.65 9.29 26.50
N LYS A 187 -3.67 8.46 26.83
CA LYS A 187 -2.71 7.98 25.83
C LYS A 187 -3.49 7.10 24.86
N GLU A 188 -3.61 7.56 23.62
CA GLU A 188 -4.05 6.70 22.54
C GLU A 188 -3.00 5.61 22.34
N ALA A 189 -3.48 4.37 22.39
CA ALA A 189 -2.76 3.15 22.04
C ALA A 189 -2.54 3.07 20.52
#